data_AF-C4RGD5-F1
#
_entry.id   AF-C4RGD5-F1
#
_cell.length_a   1.000
_cell.length_b   1.000
_cell.length_c   1.000
_cell.angle_alpha   90.00
_cell.angle_beta   90.00
_cell.angle_gamma   90.00
#
_symmetry.space_group_name_H-M   'P 1'
#
loop_
_entity.id
_entity.type
_entity.pdbx_description
1 polymer ?
#
loop_
_entity_poly.entity_id
_entity_poly.type
_entity_poly.pdbx_seq_one_letter_code
_entity_poly.pdbx_strand_id
1 'polypeptide(L)' 'MEELLVERGVEVDHVMVYRWVQRFTPLLADAARFARHLPGDRWFVDETYVKVNGVWRYVYRAGW' A
#
# COMPACT_ATOMS: atom_id res chain seq x y z
N MET A 1 8.29 -8.03 5.28
CA MET A 1 8.24 -7.29 6.56
C MET A 1 8.31 -8.26 7.73
N GLU A 2 7.48 -9.30 7.73
CA GLU A 2 7.64 -10.46 8.63
C GLU A 2 9.05 -11.05 8.53
N GLU A 3 9.53 -11.30 7.31
CA GLU A 3 10.88 -11.86 7.07
C GLU A 3 12.02 -10.98 7.62
N LEU A 4 11.95 -9.65 7.44
CA LEU A 4 12.91 -8.67 7.99
C LEU A 4 12.84 -8.51 9.52
N LEU A 5 11.69 -8.82 10.13
CA LEU A 5 11.49 -8.76 11.58
C LEU A 5 11.90 -10.08 12.25
N VAL A 6 11.69 -11.20 11.56
CA VAL A 6 12.21 -12.53 11.92
C VAL A 6 13.73 -12.53 11.89
N GLU A 7 14.37 -11.92 10.89
CA GLU A 7 15.83 -11.73 10.86
C GLU A 7 16.36 -10.91 12.06
N ARG A 8 15.51 -10.06 12.66
CA ARG A 8 15.81 -9.30 13.89
C ARG A 8 15.39 -10.01 15.18
N GLY A 9 14.98 -11.27 15.12
CA GLY A 9 14.59 -12.07 16.28
C GLY A 9 13.23 -11.71 16.87
N VAL A 10 12.41 -10.96 16.15
CA VAL A 10 11.04 -10.64 16.56
C VAL A 10 10.12 -11.66 15.90
N GLU A 11 9.59 -12.59 16.68
CA GLU A 11 8.55 -13.52 16.24
C GLU A 11 7.25 -12.73 16.04
N VAL A 12 6.96 -12.39 14.78
CA VAL A 12 5.76 -11.62 14.43
C VAL A 12 4.76 -12.57 13.80
N ASP A 13 3.69 -12.87 14.52
CA ASP A 13 2.54 -13.59 14.00
C ASP A 13 1.85 -12.77 12.90
N HIS A 14 1.31 -13.44 11.87
CA HIS A 14 0.61 -12.79 10.76
C HIS A 14 -0.57 -11.90 11.22
N VAL A 15 -1.21 -12.26 12.35
CA VAL A 15 -2.24 -11.44 12.99
C VAL A 15 -1.66 -10.13 13.53
N MET A 16 -0.42 -10.14 14.02
CA MET A 16 0.25 -8.95 14.51
C MET A 16 0.62 -8.01 13.37
N VAL A 17 1.12 -8.51 12.24
CA VAL A 17 1.33 -7.69 11.04
C VAL A 17 0.03 -7.11 10.53
N TYR A 18 -1.03 -7.92 10.45
CA TYR A 18 -2.33 -7.42 10.02
C TYR A 18 -2.85 -6.28 10.93
N ARG A 19 -2.72 -6.43 12.25
CA ARG A 19 -3.07 -5.38 13.22
C ARG A 19 -2.23 -4.11 13.04
N TRP A 20 -0.95 -4.25 12.75
CA TRP A 20 -0.07 -3.11 12.46
C TRP A 20 -0.49 -2.41 11.17
N VAL A 21 -0.73 -3.14 10.09
CA VAL A 21 -1.23 -2.57 8.83
C VAL A 21 -2.51 -1.78 9.10
N GLN A 22 -3.50 -2.37 9.75
CA GLN A 22 -4.76 -1.68 10.08
C GLN A 22 -4.54 -0.40 10.91
N ARG A 23 -3.59 -0.40 11.85
CA ARG A 23 -3.29 0.75 12.69
C ARG A 23 -2.52 1.86 11.97
N PHE A 24 -1.52 1.50 11.16
CA PHE A 24 -0.59 2.44 10.56
C PHE A 24 -0.99 2.91 9.17
N THR A 25 -1.77 2.12 8.41
CA THR A 25 -2.30 2.54 7.11
C THR A 25 -3.00 3.90 7.13
N PRO A 26 -3.92 4.23 8.06
CA PRO A 26 -4.54 5.55 8.09
C PRO A 26 -3.53 6.67 8.37
N LEU A 27 -2.56 6.45 9.26
CA LEU A 27 -1.53 7.45 9.58
C LEU A 27 -0.62 7.74 8.37
N LEU A 28 -0.22 6.68 7.67
CA LEU A 28 0.56 6.80 6.44
C LEU A 28 -0.25 7.45 5.32
N ALA A 29 -1.55 7.14 5.21
CA ALA A 29 -2.43 7.76 4.23
C ALA A 29 -2.55 9.26 4.49
N ASP A 30 -2.75 9.69 5.74
CA ASP A 30 -2.81 11.10 6.08
C ASP A 30 -1.47 11.82 5.85
N ALA A 31 -0.35 11.21 6.20
CA ALA A 31 0.97 11.76 5.88
C ALA A 31 1.18 11.89 4.36
N ALA A 32 0.79 10.87 3.60
CA ALA A 32 0.89 10.86 2.15
C ALA A 32 0.01 11.91 1.48
N ARG A 33 -1.14 12.29 2.08
CA ARG A 33 -2.00 13.36 1.55
C ARG A 33 -1.26 14.69 1.43
N PHE A 34 -0.39 15.02 2.39
CA PHE A 34 0.43 16.24 2.33
C PHE A 34 1.55 16.17 1.29
N ALA A 35 1.99 14.96 0.92
CA ALA A 35 3.00 14.74 -0.11
C ALA A 35 2.41 14.68 -1.53
N ARG A 36 1.08 14.75 -1.70
CA ARG A 36 0.46 14.77 -3.03
C ARG A 36 0.68 16.13 -3.69
N HIS A 37 1.20 16.11 -4.92
CA HIS A 37 1.29 17.31 -5.75
C HIS A 37 -0.11 17.91 -5.98
N LEU A 38 -0.17 19.24 -6.14
CA LEU A 38 -1.42 19.89 -6.55
C LEU A 38 -1.84 19.33 -7.91
N PRO A 39 -3.15 19.09 -8.15
CA PRO A 39 -3.62 18.64 -9.44
C PRO A 39 -3.20 19.63 -10.53
N GLY A 40 -2.43 19.17 -11.50
CA GLY A 40 -2.03 19.95 -12.67
C GLY A 40 -2.89 19.64 -13.89
N ASP A 41 -2.62 20.32 -15.01
CA ASP A 41 -3.36 20.14 -16.27
C ASP A 41 -2.99 18.84 -17.02
N ARG A 42 -2.01 18.08 -16.51
CA ARG A 42 -1.55 16.83 -17.11
C ARG A 42 -1.95 15.66 -16.22
N TRP A 43 -2.66 14.69 -16.79
CA TRP A 43 -2.99 13.44 -16.12
C TRP A 43 -2.12 12.30 -16.65
N PHE A 44 -1.87 11.32 -15.79
CA PHE A 44 -1.19 10.07 -16.11
C PHE A 44 -2.12 8.90 -15.81
N VAL A 45 -2.07 7.86 -16.63
CA VAL A 45 -2.76 6.59 -16.36
C VAL A 45 -1.73 5.48 -16.28
N ASP A 46 -1.71 4.81 -15.13
CA ASP A 46 -0.93 3.61 -14.91
C ASP A 46 -1.83 2.37 -15.03
N GLU A 47 -1.39 1.38 -15.79
CA GLU A 47 -2.02 0.05 -15.86
C GLU A 47 -1.29 -0.92 -14.92
N THR A 48 -2.01 -1.48 -13.96
CA THR A 48 -1.46 -2.45 -13.01
C THR A 48 -2.27 -3.74 -12.99
N TYR A 49 -1.54 -4.85 -12.96
CA TYR A 49 -2.07 -6.20 -12.88
C TYR A 49 -2.07 -6.63 -11.42
N VAL A 50 -3.25 -6.83 -10.84
CA VAL A 50 -3.40 -7.24 -9.44
C VAL A 50 -4.13 -8.57 -9.34
N LYS A 51 -3.62 -9.46 -8.48
CA LYS A 51 -4.25 -10.75 -8.20
C LYS A 51 -5.10 -10.63 -6.95
N VAL A 52 -6.42 -10.72 -7.10
CA VAL A 52 -7.38 -10.63 -6.00
C VAL A 52 -8.13 -11.94 -5.89
N ASN A 53 -8.03 -12.61 -4.74
CA ASN A 53 -8.59 -13.94 -4.49
C ASN A 53 -8.24 -14.96 -5.58
N GLY A 54 -6.97 -14.97 -6.01
CA GLY A 54 -6.49 -15.91 -7.03
C GLY A 54 -6.75 -15.49 -8.49
N VAL A 55 -7.61 -14.50 -8.74
CA VAL A 55 -7.98 -14.06 -10.08
C VAL A 55 -7.24 -12.77 -10.45
N TRP A 56 -6.58 -12.78 -11.61
CA TRP A 56 -5.92 -11.60 -12.18
C TRP A 56 -6.96 -10.56 -12.62
N ARG A 57 -6.75 -9.31 -12.24
CA ARG A 57 -7.57 -8.17 -12.62
C ARG A 57 -6.68 -7.06 -13.15
N TYR A 58 -7.20 -6.40 -14.16
CA TYR A 58 -6.61 -5.22 -14.78
C TYR A 58 -7.20 -4.01 -14.08
N VAL A 59 -6.33 -3.15 -13.55
CA VAL A 59 -6.75 -1.91 -12.88
C VAL A 59 -6.00 -0.75 -13.50
N TYR A 60 -6.76 0.26 -13.91
CA TYR A 60 -6.23 1.53 -14.38
C TYR A 60 -6.32 2.55 -13.24
N ARG A 61 -5.21 3.21 -12.93
CA ARG A 61 -5.18 4.31 -11.98
C ARG A 61 -4.93 5.61 -12.74
N ALA A 62 -5.91 6.51 -12.71
CA ALA A 62 -5.73 7.88 -13.19
C ALA A 62 -5.21 8.77 -12.03
N GLY A 63 -4.13 9.49 -12.29
CA GLY A 63 -3.57 10.51 -11.41
C GLY A 63 -3.46 11.85 -12.14
N TRP A 64 -3.32 12.91 -11.35
CA TRP A 64 -3.07 14.28 -11.78
C TRP A 64 -1.67 14.71 -11.33
#